data_AF-A0A3C1X6R8-F1
#
_entry.id   AF-A0A3C1X6R8-F1
#
_cell.length_a   1.000
_cell.length_b   1.000
_cell.length_c   1.000
_cell.angle_alpha   90.00
_cell.angle_beta   90.00
_cell.angle_gamma   90.00
#
_symmetry.space_group_name_H-M   'P 1'
#
loop_
_entity.id
_entity.type
_entity.pdbx_description
1 polymer ?
#
loop_
_entity_poly.entity_id
_entity_poly.type
_entity_poly.pdbx_seq_one_letter_code
_entity_poly.pdbx_strand_id
1 'polypeptide(L)'
;LIRQTRAEGVLFISGDVHWGELSRLQAPNCYPLYDLTASGLNQDWDRLEPNGNRLGDACMDFHFGMLEINWGTTPSVELKIHDMTGRARVRRTVRFSELRFSGR
;
A
#
# COMPACT_ATOMS: atom_id res chain seq x y z
N LEU A 1 18.40 -2.58 5.94
CA LEU A 1 17.69 -1.87 7.03
C LEU A 1 16.65 -2.74 7.73
N ILE A 2 15.41 -2.92 7.22
CA ILE A 2 14.30 -3.63 7.92
C ILE A 2 14.74 -4.97 8.53
N ARG A 3 15.38 -5.83 7.72
CA ARG A 3 15.84 -7.15 8.15
C ARG A 3 17.00 -7.11 9.16
N GLN A 4 17.89 -6.13 9.02
CA GLN A 4 19.05 -5.96 9.92
C GLN A 4 18.62 -5.44 11.28
N THR A 5 17.64 -4.52 11.33
CA THR A 5 17.13 -3.93 12.57
C THR A 5 15.99 -4.73 13.18
N ARG A 6 15.45 -5.72 12.47
CA ARG A 6 14.22 -6.45 12.80
C ARG A 6 13.03 -5.51 13.05
N ALA A 7 12.93 -4.41 12.30
CA ALA A 7 11.80 -3.50 12.40
C ALA A 7 10.51 -4.18 11.95
N GLU A 8 9.49 -4.15 12.81
CA GLU A 8 8.14 -4.68 12.54
C GLU A 8 7.18 -3.53 12.22
N GLY A 9 6.07 -3.84 11.55
CA GLY A 9 5.02 -2.85 11.26
C GLY A 9 5.40 -1.80 10.20
N VAL A 10 6.43 -2.06 9.37
CA VAL A 10 6.85 -1.11 8.33
C VAL A 10 5.91 -1.18 7.13
N LEU A 11 5.45 0.00 6.69
CA LEU A 11 4.69 0.23 5.46
C LEU A 11 5.39 1.32 4.66
N PHE A 12 5.22 1.29 3.35
CA PHE A 12 5.70 2.33 2.45
C PHE A 12 4.53 3.14 1.89
N ILE A 13 4.79 4.42 1.69
CA ILE A 13 3.95 5.34 0.94
C ILE A 13 4.85 6.01 -0.09
N SER A 14 4.39 6.05 -1.34
CA SER A 14 5.15 6.58 -2.48
C SER A 14 4.26 7.39 -3.42
N GLY A 15 4.85 7.99 -4.46
CA GLY A 15 4.16 8.85 -5.43
C GLY A 15 4.98 8.98 -6.72
N ASP A 16 4.92 10.15 -7.38
CA ASP A 16 5.63 10.52 -8.63
C ASP A 16 5.05 9.95 -9.94
N VAL A 17 4.24 8.89 -9.84
CA VAL A 17 3.73 8.18 -11.04
C VAL A 17 2.35 8.65 -11.51
N HIS A 18 1.70 9.57 -10.79
CA HIS A 18 0.37 10.12 -11.07
C HIS A 18 -0.83 9.15 -11.10
N TRP A 19 -0.63 7.82 -11.13
CA TRP A 19 -1.68 6.85 -10.77
C TRP A 19 -1.56 6.38 -9.31
N GLY A 20 -2.62 5.75 -8.82
CA GLY A 20 -2.69 5.19 -7.48
C GLY A 20 -2.69 3.67 -7.53
N GLU A 21 -1.86 3.01 -6.73
CA GLU A 21 -1.80 1.55 -6.71
C GLU A 21 -1.33 1.00 -5.37
N LEU A 22 -1.52 -0.30 -5.19
CA LEU A 22 -0.96 -1.03 -4.08
C LEU A 22 0.02 -2.08 -4.60
N SER A 23 1.24 -2.05 -4.10
CA SER A 23 2.26 -3.04 -4.39
C SER A 23 2.50 -3.95 -3.18
N ARG A 24 2.81 -5.23 -3.45
CA ARG A 24 3.27 -6.18 -2.44
C ARG A 24 4.51 -6.92 -2.92
N LEU A 25 5.64 -6.64 -2.28
CA LEU A 25 6.90 -7.35 -2.50
C LEU A 25 7.08 -8.48 -1.49
N GLN A 26 7.28 -9.71 -1.98
CA GLN A 26 7.65 -10.85 -1.13
C GLN A 26 9.18 -10.88 -0.94
N ALA A 27 9.67 -10.12 0.03
CA ALA A 27 11.09 -10.07 0.33
C ALA A 27 11.59 -11.37 1.02
N PRO A 28 12.71 -11.97 0.59
CA PRO A 28 13.26 -13.15 1.23
C PRO A 28 13.59 -12.92 2.71
N ASN A 29 13.20 -13.87 3.57
CA ASN A 29 13.43 -13.81 5.02
C ASN A 29 12.87 -12.55 5.69
N CYS A 30 11.73 -12.06 5.21
CA CYS A 30 11.01 -10.89 5.74
C CYS A 30 9.50 -11.11 5.59
N TYR A 31 8.70 -10.31 6.30
CA TYR A 31 7.27 -10.21 6.02
C TYR A 31 7.02 -9.51 4.66
N PRO A 32 5.84 -9.70 4.04
CA PRO A 32 5.48 -9.00 2.82
C PRO A 32 5.56 -7.48 3.01
N LEU A 33 6.25 -6.78 2.11
CA LEU A 33 6.36 -5.33 2.13
C LEU A 33 5.25 -4.74 1.28
N TYR A 34 4.46 -3.85 1.85
CA TYR A 34 3.39 -3.14 1.16
C TYR A 34 3.80 -1.71 0.89
N ASP A 35 3.52 -1.24 -0.32
CA ASP A 35 3.67 0.16 -0.73
C ASP A 35 2.36 0.67 -1.31
N LEU A 36 1.81 1.74 -0.71
CA LEU A 36 0.66 2.45 -1.22
C LEU A 36 1.15 3.67 -1.99
N THR A 37 1.17 3.57 -3.31
CA THR A 37 1.55 4.66 -4.21
C THR A 37 0.34 5.52 -4.51
N ALA A 38 0.44 6.84 -4.28
CA ALA A 38 -0.62 7.78 -4.58
C ALA A 38 -0.05 9.15 -4.96
N SER A 39 -0.38 9.64 -6.14
CA SER A 39 0.07 10.98 -6.60
C SER A 39 -0.82 11.65 -7.66
N GLY A 40 -2.04 11.15 -7.89
CA GLY A 40 -2.95 11.70 -8.91
C GLY A 40 -3.90 12.77 -8.38
N LEU A 41 -3.45 13.75 -7.59
CA LEU A 41 -4.38 14.75 -7.02
C LEU A 41 -4.94 15.73 -8.07
N ASN A 42 -4.12 16.11 -9.05
CA ASN A 42 -4.44 17.14 -10.04
C ASN A 42 -3.86 16.87 -11.45
N GLN A 43 -3.21 15.74 -11.66
CA GLN A 43 -2.67 15.31 -12.94
C GLN A 43 -3.04 13.86 -13.19
N ASP A 44 -3.44 13.59 -14.42
CA ASP A 44 -3.65 12.26 -14.98
C ASP A 44 -2.45 11.86 -15.83
N TRP A 45 -2.33 10.56 -16.09
CA TRP A 45 -1.26 9.99 -16.88
C TRP A 45 -1.83 8.92 -17.78
N ASP A 46 -1.49 8.95 -19.06
CA ASP A 46 -2.19 8.12 -20.07
C ASP A 46 -1.63 6.69 -20.16
N ARG A 47 -0.55 6.39 -19.45
CA ARG A 47 0.16 5.13 -19.57
C ARG A 47 0.41 4.51 -18.21
N LEU A 48 -0.07 3.28 -18.01
CA LEU A 48 0.27 2.50 -16.83
C LEU A 48 1.51 1.65 -17.11
N GLU A 49 2.59 1.90 -16.36
CA GLU A 49 3.81 1.10 -16.42
C GLU A 49 3.57 -0.30 -15.82
N PRO A 50 4.25 -1.34 -16.35
CA PRO A 50 4.16 -2.68 -15.79
C PRO A 50 4.79 -2.72 -14.39
N ASN A 51 4.07 -3.31 -13.44
CA ASN A 51 4.58 -3.59 -12.10
C ASN A 51 4.20 -5.03 -11.70
N GLY A 52 5.21 -5.90 -11.58
CA GLY A 52 5.01 -7.31 -11.20
C GLY A 52 4.58 -7.51 -9.74
N ASN A 53 4.65 -6.47 -8.91
CA ASN A 53 4.22 -6.51 -7.51
C ASN A 53 2.83 -5.89 -7.29
N ARG A 54 2.18 -5.36 -8.34
CA ARG A 54 0.88 -4.69 -8.24
C ARG A 54 -0.20 -5.67 -7.77
N LEU A 55 -0.99 -5.24 -6.80
CA LEU A 55 -2.18 -5.93 -6.32
C LEU A 55 -3.42 -5.27 -6.91
N GLY A 56 -4.08 -5.98 -7.83
CA GLY A 56 -5.29 -5.50 -8.48
C GLY A 56 -5.01 -4.40 -9.51
N ASP A 57 -6.04 -3.59 -9.79
CA ASP A 57 -5.99 -2.54 -10.79
C ASP A 57 -5.48 -1.21 -10.20
N ALA A 58 -4.78 -0.44 -11.04
CA ALA A 58 -4.40 0.93 -10.69
C ALA A 58 -5.59 1.90 -10.83
N CYS A 59 -5.58 2.96 -10.03
CA CYS A 59 -6.48 4.10 -10.14
C CYS A 59 -5.80 5.19 -10.97
N MET A 60 -6.23 5.33 -12.23
CA MET A 60 -5.73 6.37 -13.13
C MET A 60 -6.48 7.70 -12.98
N ASP A 61 -7.70 7.67 -12.43
CA ASP A 61 -8.50 8.86 -12.14
C ASP A 61 -7.87 9.67 -11.01
N PHE A 62 -8.30 10.92 -10.86
CA PHE A 62 -7.89 11.73 -9.72
C PHE A 62 -8.23 11.06 -8.39
N HIS A 63 -7.25 11.04 -7.48
CA HIS A 63 -7.35 10.26 -6.25
C HIS A 63 -6.43 10.77 -5.14
N PHE A 64 -6.63 10.23 -3.94
CA PHE A 64 -5.71 10.35 -2.80
C PHE A 64 -5.54 9.01 -2.08
N GLY A 65 -4.38 8.84 -1.44
CA GLY A 65 -4.10 7.71 -0.56
C GLY A 65 -4.61 7.92 0.85
N MET A 66 -5.06 6.86 1.50
CA MET A 66 -5.55 6.88 2.89
C MET A 66 -5.08 5.64 3.64
N LEU A 67 -4.57 5.87 4.85
CA LEU A 67 -4.28 4.82 5.83
C LEU A 67 -5.26 4.95 6.99
N GLU A 68 -6.06 3.92 7.22
CA GLU A 68 -6.97 3.88 8.37
C GLU A 68 -6.51 2.82 9.35
N ILE A 69 -6.10 3.24 10.55
CA ILE A 69 -5.56 2.32 11.56
C ILE A 69 -6.65 1.97 12.57
N ASN A 70 -6.92 0.67 12.68
CA ASN A 70 -7.77 0.10 13.72
C ASN A 70 -6.89 -0.47 14.84
N TRP A 71 -7.04 0.10 16.04
CA TRP A 71 -6.29 -0.29 17.25
C TRP A 71 -7.04 -1.26 18.17
N GLY A 72 -8.09 -1.92 17.66
CA GLY A 72 -8.90 -2.87 18.41
C GLY A 72 -8.15 -4.15 18.81
N THR A 73 -8.89 -5.19 19.20
CA THR A 73 -8.32 -6.47 19.67
C THR A 73 -7.46 -7.18 18.62
N THR A 74 -7.71 -6.93 17.34
CA THR A 74 -6.86 -7.38 16.22
C THR A 74 -6.40 -6.15 15.43
N PRO A 75 -5.27 -5.53 15.81
CA PRO A 75 -4.81 -4.31 15.17
C PRO A 75 -4.53 -4.49 13.68
N SER A 76 -4.99 -3.54 12.87
CA SER A 76 -4.82 -3.56 11.42
C SER A 76 -4.75 -2.16 10.84
N VAL A 77 -4.14 -2.04 9.67
CA VAL A 77 -4.21 -0.84 8.83
C VAL A 77 -4.95 -1.18 7.54
N GLU A 78 -5.84 -0.30 7.13
CA GLU A 78 -6.47 -0.34 5.83
C GLU A 78 -5.80 0.67 4.89
N LEU A 79 -5.22 0.14 3.82
CA LEU A 79 -4.57 0.86 2.74
C LEU A 79 -5.63 1.14 1.66
N LYS A 80 -5.90 2.40 1.34
CA LYS A 80 -6.93 2.81 0.38
C LYS A 80 -6.42 3.83 -0.64
N ILE A 81 -6.90 3.71 -1.87
CA ILE A 81 -6.92 4.81 -2.84
C ILE A 81 -8.38 5.20 -3.05
N HIS A 82 -8.73 6.44 -2.74
CA HIS A 82 -10.05 7.00 -2.97
C HIS A 82 -10.04 7.88 -4.21
N ASP A 83 -10.99 7.66 -5.11
CA ASP A 83 -11.25 8.60 -6.20
C ASP A 83 -12.06 9.81 -5.72
N MET A 84 -12.24 10.79 -6.62
CA MET A 84 -12.99 12.02 -6.34
C MET A 84 -14.48 11.81 -6.04
N THR A 85 -15.04 10.63 -6.29
CA THR A 85 -16.42 10.27 -5.91
C THR A 85 -16.51 9.75 -4.48
N GLY A 86 -15.37 9.56 -3.81
CA GLY A 86 -15.26 8.95 -2.49
C GLY A 86 -15.16 7.42 -2.54
N ARG A 87 -15.25 6.80 -3.73
CA ARG A 87 -15.16 5.35 -3.88
C ARG A 87 -13.71 4.90 -3.66
N ALA A 88 -13.54 3.88 -2.82
CA ALA A 88 -12.26 3.19 -2.69
C ALA A 88 -12.02 2.30 -3.93
N ARG A 89 -11.02 2.65 -4.73
CA ARG A 89 -10.64 1.97 -5.98
C ARG A 89 -9.59 0.89 -5.74
N VAL A 90 -8.68 1.16 -4.81
CA VAL A 90 -7.72 0.19 -4.27
C VAL A 90 -8.01 0.06 -2.79
N ARG A 91 -8.06 -1.17 -2.27
CA ARG A 91 -8.33 -1.43 -0.85
C ARG A 91 -7.64 -2.71 -0.40
N ARG A 92 -6.90 -2.63 0.71
CA ARG A 92 -6.35 -3.80 1.40
C ARG A 92 -6.26 -3.56 2.89
N THR A 93 -6.82 -4.48 3.67
CA THR A 93 -6.55 -4.56 5.10
C THR A 93 -5.32 -5.43 5.34
N VAL A 94 -4.38 -4.91 6.13
CA VAL A 94 -3.18 -5.63 6.58
C VAL A 94 -3.23 -5.68 8.09
N ARG A 95 -3.28 -6.89 8.67
CA ARG A 95 -3.16 -7.05 10.12
C ARG A 95 -1.73 -6.77 10.54
N PHE A 96 -1.52 -6.17 11.71
CA PHE A 96 -0.17 -5.92 12.21
C PHE A 96 0.61 -7.21 12.45
N SER A 97 -0.09 -8.33 12.72
CA SER A 97 0.51 -9.66 12.77
C SER A 97 1.15 -10.11 11.44
N GLU A 98 0.68 -9.59 10.30
CA GLU A 98 1.26 -9.88 8.97
C GLU A 98 2.58 -9.12 8.75
N LEU A 99 2.83 -8.04 9.52
CA LEU A 99 4.02 -7.18 9.42
C LEU A 99 5.07 -7.52 10.48
N ARG A 100 5.15 -8.80 10.86
CA ARG A 100 6.09 -9.33 11.86
C ARG A 100 6.96 -10.39 11.24
N PHE A 101 8.19 -10.52 11.76
CA PHE A 101 9.03 -11.64 11.37
C PHE A 101 8.46 -12.94 11.94
N SER A 102 8.52 -14.03 11.16
CA SER A 102 8.18 -15.36 11.66
C SER A 102 9.17 -15.76 12.77
N GLY A 103 8.68 -15.92 14.00
CA GLY A 103 9.43 -16.33 15.19
C GLY A 103 9.84 -15.16 16.10
N ARG A 104 9.53 -15.17 17.41
CA ARG A 104 9.28 -16.32 18.31
C ARG A 104 7.88 -16.90 18.29
#